data_AF-A0A431UZF0-F1
#
_entry.id   AF-A0A431UZF0-F1
#
_cell.length_a   1.000
_cell.length_b   1.000
_cell.length_c   1.000
_cell.angle_alpha   90.00
_cell.angle_beta   90.00
_cell.angle_gamma   90.00
#
_symmetry.space_group_name_H-M   'P 1'
#
loop_
_entity.id
_entity.type
_entity.pdbx_description
1 polymer ?
#
loop_
_entity_poly.entity_id
_entity_poly.type
_entity_poly.pdbx_seq_one_letter_code
_entity_poly.pdbx_strand_id
1 'polypeptide(L)' 'MQEIELMSDPAGGWMMMCPCGATEIRAQEGPVWAAFDLRPLESNRYCITCRDCGHATEHFTHQEAAGLTSAASS' A
#
# COMPACT_ATOMS: atom_id res chain seq x y z
N MET A 1 -15.94 -0.85 -6.49
CA MET A 1 -15.78 -0.26 -5.15
C MET A 1 -14.34 0.27 -5.13
N GLN A 2 -14.09 1.52 -4.74
CA GLN A 2 -12.74 2.09 -4.82
C GLN A 2 -11.92 1.58 -3.63
N GLU A 3 -10.75 0.99 -3.90
CA GLU A 3 -9.86 0.39 -2.90
C GLU A 3 -8.74 1.38 -2.53
N ILE A 4 -8.10 1.19 -1.37
CA ILE A 4 -6.84 1.89 -1.06
C ILE A 4 -5.75 1.30 -1.94
N GLU A 5 -5.08 2.16 -2.71
CA GLU A 5 -4.00 1.76 -3.58
C GLU A 5 -2.66 1.82 -2.83
N LEU A 6 -1.87 0.75 -2.93
CA LEU A 6 -0.49 0.69 -2.45
C LEU A 6 0.43 0.51 -3.66
N MET A 7 1.34 1.46 -3.85
CA MET A 7 2.27 1.49 -4.99
C MET A 7 3.71 1.62 -4.51
N SER A 8 4.65 1.04 -5.25
CA SER A 8 6.08 1.34 -5.06
C SER A 8 6.42 2.71 -5.63
N ASP A 9 7.17 3.49 -4.86
CA ASP A 9 7.71 4.77 -5.31
C ASP A 9 9.06 4.56 -6.01
N PRO A 10 9.32 5.19 -7.17
CA PRO A 10 10.57 5.02 -7.92
C PRO A 10 11.84 5.42 -7.15
N ALA A 11 11.75 6.20 -6.08
CA ALA A 11 12.88 6.51 -5.20
C ALA A 11 13.13 5.42 -4.13
N GLY A 12 12.47 4.26 -4.22
CA GLY A 12 12.66 3.11 -3.33
C GLY A 12 11.72 3.09 -2.11
N GLY A 13 10.63 3.86 -2.18
CA GLY A 13 9.62 3.96 -1.13
C GLY A 13 8.30 3.27 -1.49
N TRP A 14 7.26 3.63 -0.75
CA TRP A 14 5.89 3.17 -0.94
C TRP A 14 4.93 4.35 -0.84
N MET A 15 3.92 4.39 -1.70
CA MET A 15 2.85 5.38 -1.68
C MET A 15 1.53 4.68 -1.40
N MET A 16 0.75 5.22 -0.46
CA MET A 16 -0.63 4.84 -0.21
C MET A 16 -1.58 5.96 -0.63
N MET A 17 -2.68 5.58 -1.28
CA MET A 17 -3.72 6.51 -1.70
C MET A 17 -5.10 5.98 -1.33
N CYS A 18 -5.85 6.76 -0.56
CA CYS A 18 -7.23 6.48 -0.25
C CYS A 18 -8.16 7.21 -1.24
N PRO A 19 -9.28 6.61 -1.65
CA PRO A 19 -10.29 7.31 -2.47
C PRO A 19 -10.91 8.55 -1.79
N CYS A 20 -10.72 8.73 -0.48
CA CYS A 20 -11.12 9.97 0.20
C CYS A 20 -10.17 11.16 -0.09
N GLY A 21 -9.04 10.92 -0.75
CA GLY A 21 -8.01 11.91 -1.05
C GLY A 21 -6.83 11.92 -0.08
N ALA A 22 -6.86 11.13 1.00
CA ALA A 22 -5.70 10.96 1.88
C ALA A 22 -4.59 10.21 1.16
N THR A 23 -3.36 10.71 1.24
CA THR A 23 -2.18 10.10 0.63
C THR A 23 -0.99 10.14 1.59
N GLU A 24 -0.13 9.12 1.52
CA GLU A 24 1.09 9.07 2.32
C GLU A 24 2.21 8.42 1.51
N ILE A 25 3.38 9.06 1.48
CA ILE A 25 4.59 8.52 0.86
C ILE A 25 5.56 8.15 1.98
N ARG A 26 6.10 6.94 1.92
CA ARG A 26 7.05 6.42 2.89
C ARG A 26 8.34 6.03 2.21
N ALA A 27 9.46 6.53 2.70
CA ALA A 27 10.77 6.02 2.33
C ALA A 27 10.99 4.61 2.89
N GLN A 28 11.98 3.87 2.36
CA GLN A 28 12.30 2.52 2.84
C GLN A 28 12.63 2.50 4.34
N GLU A 29 13.28 3.57 4.82
CA GLU A 29 13.62 3.79 6.21
C GLU A 29 12.86 5.04 6.72
N GLY A 30 12.16 4.92 7.84
CA GLY A 30 11.36 6.01 8.37
C GLY A 30 10.29 5.56 9.37
N PRO A 31 9.59 6.53 10.01
CA PRO A 31 8.57 6.24 11.02
C PRO A 31 7.45 5.34 10.48
N VAL A 32 6.66 4.79 11.41
CA VAL A 32 5.44 4.05 11.10
C VAL A 32 4.45 4.93 10.33
N TRP A 33 3.61 4.31 9.50
CA TRP A 33 2.53 4.98 8.76
C TRP A 33 1.69 5.88 9.70
N ALA A 34 1.45 7.12 9.28
CA ALA A 34 0.78 8.14 10.09
C ALA A 34 -0.70 8.32 9.71
N ALA A 35 -0.99 8.34 8.40
CA ALA A 35 -2.34 8.48 7.84
C ALA A 35 -3.02 7.13 7.60
N PHE A 36 -2.24 6.05 7.58
CA PHE A 36 -2.72 4.69 7.37
C PHE A 36 -2.31 3.76 8.52
N ASP A 37 -3.19 2.83 8.86
CA ASP A 37 -2.88 1.70 9.74
C ASP A 37 -2.73 0.44 8.91
N LEU A 38 -1.66 -0.31 9.18
CA LEU A 38 -1.46 -1.65 8.61
C LEU A 38 -1.59 -2.67 9.71
N ARG A 39 -2.55 -3.58 9.57
CA ARG A 39 -2.74 -4.69 10.51
C ARG A 39 -2.57 -6.02 9.81
N PRO A 40 -1.65 -6.89 10.26
CA PRO A 40 -1.61 -8.26 9.78
C PRO A 40 -2.92 -8.96 10.15
N LEU A 41 -3.42 -9.78 9.24
CA LEU A 41 -4.53 -10.69 9.44
C LEU A 41 -4.01 -12.14 9.38
N GLU A 42 -4.88 -13.11 9.66
CA GLU A 42 -4.55 -14.52 9.51
C GLU A 42 -4.21 -14.87 8.05
N SER A 43 -3.41 -15.92 7.86
CA SER A 43 -3.19 -16.53 6.55
C SER A 43 -2.66 -15.59 5.48
N ASN A 44 -1.55 -14.90 5.77
CA ASN A 44 -0.80 -14.14 4.77
C ASN A 44 -1.64 -13.02 4.14
N ARG A 45 -2.38 -12.32 5.00
CA ARG A 45 -3.23 -11.18 4.66
C ARG A 45 -2.87 -9.99 5.54
N TYR A 46 -3.18 -8.81 5.07
CA TYR A 46 -3.11 -7.60 5.85
C TYR A 46 -4.25 -6.66 5.46
N CYS A 47 -4.67 -5.83 6.40
CA CYS A 47 -5.66 -4.78 6.18
C CYS A 47 -4.97 -3.43 6.28
N ILE A 48 -5.20 -2.59 5.28
CA ILE A 48 -4.87 -1.17 5.30
C ILE A 48 -6.12 -0.40 5.71
N THR A 49 -6.04 0.47 6.70
CA THR A 49 -7.13 1.36 7.11
C THR A 49 -6.69 2.82 7.01
N CYS A 50 -7.45 3.65 6.30
CA CYS A 50 -7.24 5.10 6.30
C CYS A 50 -7.76 5.70 7.60
N ARG A 51 -6.94 6.46 8.31
CA ARG A 51 -7.32 7.09 9.59
C ARG A 51 -8.25 8.29 9.41
N ASP A 52 -8.21 8.98 8.27
CA ASP A 52 -9.08 10.13 7.99
C ASP A 52 -10.54 9.73 7.77
N CYS A 53 -10.80 8.69 6.98
CA CYS A 53 -12.17 8.31 6.58
C CYS A 53 -12.63 6.95 7.14
N GLY A 54 -11.73 6.18 7.75
CA GLY A 54 -12.02 4.83 8.25
C GLY A 54 -12.18 3.77 7.17
N HIS A 55 -11.95 4.11 5.89
CA HIS A 55 -12.01 3.14 4.80
C HIS A 55 -10.92 2.08 4.98
N ALA A 56 -11.26 0.82 4.70
CA ALA A 56 -10.38 -0.31 4.89
C ALA A 56 -10.35 -1.22 3.65
N THR A 57 -9.14 -1.64 3.27
CA THR A 57 -8.92 -2.56 2.14
C THR A 57 -8.08 -3.73 2.62
N GLU A 58 -8.48 -4.94 2.26
CA GLU A 58 -7.76 -6.17 2.58
C GLU A 58 -6.90 -6.58 1.40
N HIS A 59 -5.63 -6.88 1.68
CA HIS A 59 -4.68 -7.38 0.70
C HIS A 59 -4.12 -8.72 1.15
N PHE A 60 -3.72 -9.53 0.20
CA PHE A 60 -2.93 -10.74 0.46
C PHE A 60 -1.46 -10.38 0.33
N THR A 61 -0.61 -10.83 1.25
CA THR A 61 0.85 -10.83 1.07
C THR A 61 1.25 -11.91 0.05
N HIS A 62 0.63 -11.96 -1.13
CA HIS A 62 1.22 -12.74 -2.21
C HIS A 62 2.59 -12.12 -2.49
N GLN A 63 3.63 -12.95 -2.47
CA GLN A 63 5.00 -12.55 -2.76
C GLN A 63 5.16 -12.26 -4.25
N GLU A 64 4.38 -11.33 -4.79
CA GLU A 64 4.73 -10.65 -6.02
C GLU A 64 5.44 -9.38 -5.61
N ALA A 65 6.77 -9.48 -5.68
CA ALA A 65 7.65 -8.35 -5.76
C ALA A 65 6.97 -7.30 -6.63
N ALA A 66 6.68 -6.15 -6.03
CA ALA A 66 6.22 -5.01 -6.78
C ALA A 66 7.22 -4.75 -7.92
N GLY A 67 6.72 -4.92 -9.15
CA GLY A 67 7.33 -4.46 -10.39
C GLY A 67 8.85 -4.62 -10.53
N LEU A 68 9.34 -5.86 -10.69
CA LEU A 68 10.32 -6.06 -11.74
C LEU A 68 9.57 -5.91 -13.06
N THR A 69 9.92 -4.85 -13.78
CA THR A 69 9.62 -4.59 -15.18
C THR A 69 9.29 -5.85 -15.99
N SER A 70 8.00 -6.08 -16.28
CA SER A 70 7.63 -6.77 -17.51
C SER A 70 7.72 -5.73 -18.63
N ALA A 71 8.95 -5.46 -19.07
CA ALA A 71 9.19 -4.97 -20.40
C ALA A 71 8.63 -6.04 -21.35
N ALA A 72 7.44 -5.79 -21.90
CA ALA A 72 6.91 -6.59 -22.98
C ALA A 72 7.84 -6.38 -24.19
N SER A 73 8.42 -7.48 -24.64
CA SER A 73 9.32 -7.59 -25.78
C SER A 73 8.68 -7.11 -27.08
N SER A 74 9.46 -6.45 -27.93
CA SER A 74 9.31 -6.46 -29.38
C SER A 74 10.70 -6.45 -30.02
#